data_AF-A0A2L2YYS2-F1
#
_entry.id   AF-A0A2L2YYS2-F1
#
_cell.length_a   1.000
_cell.length_b   1.000
_cell.length_c   1.000
_cell.angle_alpha   90.00
_cell.angle_beta   90.00
_cell.angle_gamma   90.00
#
_symmetry.space_group_name_H-M   'P 1'
#
loop_
_entity.id
_entity.type
_entity.pdbx_description
1 polymer ?
#
loop_
_entity_poly.entity_id
_entity_poly.type
_entity_poly.pdbx_seq_one_letter_code
_entity_poly.pdbx_strand_id
1 'polypeptide(L)'
;SATGFRRASKARSSLPIVRTPSKTQVRPLGLVFLQYQSETKRALLPNEITSMDTVRALFVRSFPKQLTMEYLDSPHIRVYIHAPAKDLFYELEARRAIRDR
;
A
#
# COMPACT_ATOMS: atom_id res chain seq x y z
N SER A 1 49.87 -17.97 54.60
CA SER A 1 50.40 -16.90 53.73
C SER A 1 50.14 -17.26 52.28
N ALA A 2 49.39 -16.43 51.55
CA ALA A 2 49.51 -16.15 50.10
C ALA A 2 48.22 -15.43 49.64
N THR A 3 48.39 -14.15 49.34
CA THR A 3 47.41 -13.19 48.82
C THR A 3 47.00 -13.52 47.37
N GLY A 4 45.71 -13.44 47.04
CA GLY A 4 45.21 -13.58 45.66
C GLY A 4 44.33 -12.39 45.25
N PHE A 5 44.78 -11.64 44.26
CA PHE A 5 44.28 -10.33 43.82
C PHE A 5 43.01 -10.38 42.93
N ARG A 6 42.15 -9.36 43.12
CA ARG A 6 41.43 -8.51 42.14
C ARG A 6 40.98 -9.11 40.78
N ARG A 7 39.71 -8.88 40.43
CA ARG A 7 39.33 -8.09 39.22
C ARG A 7 37.82 -7.81 39.17
N ALA A 8 37.51 -6.53 38.95
CA ALA A 8 36.18 -5.97 38.83
C ALA A 8 35.37 -6.63 37.71
N SER A 9 34.21 -7.18 38.05
CA SER A 9 33.15 -7.45 37.09
C SER A 9 32.54 -6.11 36.66
N LYS A 10 33.08 -5.52 35.60
CA LYS A 10 32.38 -4.49 34.81
C LYS A 10 31.02 -5.08 34.46
N ALA A 11 29.96 -4.58 35.09
CA ALA A 11 28.60 -4.78 34.63
C ALA A 11 28.58 -4.38 33.15
N ARG A 12 28.47 -5.37 32.27
CA ARG A 12 28.14 -5.12 30.87
C ARG A 12 26.74 -4.54 30.90
N SER A 13 26.66 -3.21 30.85
CA SER A 13 25.48 -2.48 30.40
C SER A 13 25.18 -3.01 28.99
N SER A 14 24.39 -4.07 28.89
CA SER A 14 23.73 -4.38 27.63
C SER A 14 22.76 -3.24 27.40
N LEU A 15 23.11 -2.35 26.47
CA LEU A 15 22.16 -1.38 25.94
C LEU A 15 20.91 -2.16 25.55
N PRO A 16 19.70 -1.74 25.96
CA PRO A 16 18.50 -2.36 25.45
C PRO A 16 18.58 -2.26 23.92
N ILE A 17 18.52 -3.39 23.23
CA ILE A 17 18.26 -3.37 21.80
C ILE A 17 16.91 -2.68 21.70
N VAL A 18 16.95 -1.41 21.31
CA VAL A 18 15.80 -0.71 20.76
C VAL A 18 15.47 -1.52 19.51
N ARG A 19 14.63 -2.53 19.69
CA ARG A 19 13.87 -3.11 18.61
C ARG A 19 12.94 -1.99 18.18
N THR A 20 13.46 -1.07 17.38
CA THR A 20 12.62 -0.30 16.48
C THR A 20 11.67 -1.32 15.89
N PRO A 21 10.34 -1.21 16.07
CA PRO A 21 9.46 -2.03 15.30
C PRO A 21 9.83 -1.69 13.87
N SER A 22 10.44 -2.66 13.17
CA SER A 22 10.64 -2.54 11.75
C SER A 22 9.23 -2.36 11.22
N LYS A 23 8.85 -1.10 10.96
CA LYS A 23 7.80 -0.78 10.02
C LYS A 23 8.33 -1.23 8.67
N THR A 24 8.48 -2.55 8.50
CA THR A 24 8.21 -3.22 7.25
C THR A 24 6.70 -3.08 7.03
N GLN A 25 6.24 -1.81 6.94
CA GLN A 25 5.11 -1.46 6.12
C GLN A 25 5.57 -1.91 4.76
N VAL A 26 5.11 -3.10 4.37
CA VAL A 26 5.25 -3.64 3.02
C VAL A 26 4.97 -2.47 2.12
N ARG A 27 6.03 -1.90 1.52
CA ARG A 27 5.94 -0.62 0.84
C ARG A 27 4.95 -0.89 -0.30
N PRO A 28 3.75 -0.30 -0.28
CA PRO A 28 2.78 -0.57 -1.33
C PRO A 28 3.46 -0.20 -2.64
N LEU A 29 3.53 -1.16 -3.58
CA LEU A 29 4.26 -0.97 -4.83
C LEU A 29 3.65 0.15 -5.68
N GLY A 30 2.38 0.51 -5.43
CA GLY A 30 1.72 1.65 -6.08
C GLY A 30 0.64 2.30 -5.23
N LEU A 31 0.31 3.53 -5.59
CA LEU A 31 -0.91 4.22 -5.14
C LEU A 31 -1.90 4.24 -6.30
N VAL A 32 -3.16 3.94 -6.01
CA VAL A 32 -4.25 4.11 -6.96
C VAL A 32 -5.17 5.23 -6.52
N PHE A 33 -5.70 5.93 -7.51
CA PHE A 33 -6.56 7.08 -7.35
C PHE A 33 -7.84 6.84 -8.13
N LEU A 34 -8.97 7.21 -7.55
CA LEU A 34 -10.28 7.11 -8.16
C LEU A 34 -10.91 8.50 -8.13
N GLN A 35 -11.34 9.00 -9.27
CA GLN A 35 -12.10 10.24 -9.34
C GLN A 35 -13.60 9.92 -9.11
N TYR A 36 -14.18 10.49 -8.06
CA TYR A 36 -15.57 10.31 -7.62
C TYR A 36 -16.20 11.67 -7.36
N GLN A 37 -17.22 12.08 -8.13
CA GLN A 37 -17.97 13.34 -7.91
C GLN A 37 -17.07 14.55 -7.57
N SER A 38 -16.04 14.80 -8.40
CA SER A 38 -15.03 15.87 -8.18
C SER A 38 -14.07 15.66 -7.00
N GLU A 39 -14.20 14.57 -6.24
CA GLU A 39 -13.24 14.14 -5.24
C GLU A 39 -12.26 13.10 -5.79
N THR A 40 -11.00 13.17 -5.35
CA THR A 40 -10.02 12.11 -5.62
C THR A 40 -9.87 11.23 -4.38
N LYS A 41 -10.24 9.96 -4.49
CA LYS A 41 -10.04 8.96 -3.43
C LYS A 41 -8.77 8.18 -3.72
N ARG A 42 -7.91 8.01 -2.72
CA ARG A 42 -6.65 7.25 -2.84
C ARG A 42 -6.74 5.94 -2.07
N ALA A 43 -6.21 4.87 -2.65
CA ALA A 43 -6.04 3.58 -2.00
C ALA A 43 -4.65 3.00 -2.28
N LEU A 44 -4.20 2.12 -1.37
CA LEU A 44 -2.94 1.41 -1.55
C LEU A 44 -3.14 0.26 -2.54
N LEU A 45 -2.27 0.16 -3.54
CA LEU A 45 -2.25 -0.97 -4.44
C LEU A 45 -1.44 -2.12 -3.79
N PRO A 46 -2.01 -3.33 -3.66
CA PRO A 46 -1.27 -4.52 -3.31
C PRO A 46 -0.26 -4.87 -4.40
N ASN A 47 0.75 -5.65 -4.02
CA ASN A 47 1.92 -5.90 -4.85
C ASN A 47 1.63 -6.69 -6.15
N GLU A 48 0.49 -7.39 -6.24
CA GLU A 48 0.19 -8.34 -7.33
C GLU A 48 -1.18 -8.09 -8.00
N ILE A 49 -1.72 -6.87 -7.93
CA ILE A 49 -2.97 -6.61 -8.66
C ILE A 49 -2.70 -6.39 -10.15
N THR A 50 -3.32 -7.23 -10.97
CA THR A 50 -3.28 -7.16 -12.44
C THR A 50 -4.63 -6.80 -13.08
N SER A 51 -5.73 -6.83 -12.32
CA SER A 51 -7.10 -6.70 -12.86
C SER A 51 -7.87 -5.50 -12.31
N MET A 52 -8.65 -4.86 -13.20
CA MET A 52 -9.56 -3.76 -12.85
C MET A 52 -10.55 -4.14 -11.77
N ASP A 53 -11.12 -5.35 -11.83
CA ASP A 53 -12.12 -5.81 -10.86
C ASP A 53 -11.57 -5.83 -9.44
N THR A 54 -10.30 -6.22 -9.28
CA THR A 54 -9.63 -6.21 -7.97
C THR A 54 -9.39 -4.79 -7.46
N VAL A 55 -9.05 -3.86 -8.35
CA VAL A 55 -8.91 -2.43 -8.00
C VAL A 55 -10.27 -1.83 -7.61
N ARG A 56 -11.33 -2.11 -8.38
CA ARG A 56 -12.69 -1.66 -8.07
C ARG A 56 -13.16 -2.23 -6.73
N ALA A 57 -12.98 -3.53 -6.50
CA ALA A 57 -13.32 -4.18 -5.25
C ALA A 57 -12.55 -3.58 -4.05
N LEU A 58 -11.29 -3.19 -4.22
CA LEU A 58 -10.53 -2.47 -3.19
C LEU A 58 -11.16 -1.13 -2.83
N PHE A 59 -11.57 -0.35 -3.83
CA PHE A 59 -12.22 0.93 -3.60
C PHE A 59 -13.58 0.77 -2.92
N VAL A 60 -14.42 -0.16 -3.39
CA VAL A 60 -15.70 -0.47 -2.72
C VAL A 60 -15.47 -0.93 -1.28
N ARG A 61 -14.49 -1.81 -1.05
CA ARG A 61 -14.16 -2.29 0.30
C ARG A 61 -13.64 -1.17 1.22
N SER A 62 -12.91 -0.20 0.67
CA SER A 62 -12.36 0.93 1.43
C SER A 62 -13.39 2.02 1.68
N PHE A 63 -14.38 2.18 0.80
CA PHE A 63 -15.40 3.23 0.85
C PHE A 63 -16.83 2.67 0.63
N PRO A 64 -17.29 1.67 1.40
CA PRO A 64 -18.54 0.94 1.12
C PRO A 64 -19.81 1.80 1.26
N LYS A 65 -19.72 2.95 1.93
CA LYS A 65 -20.84 3.91 2.06
C LYS A 65 -20.94 4.90 0.91
N GLN A 66 -19.90 5.00 0.08
CA GLN A 66 -19.78 6.02 -0.98
C GLN A 66 -19.64 5.40 -2.37
N LEU A 67 -19.13 4.16 -2.45
CA LEU A 67 -18.86 3.46 -3.69
C LEU A 67 -19.56 2.10 -3.72
N THR A 68 -20.05 1.73 -4.90
CA THR A 68 -20.61 0.41 -5.22
C THR A 68 -19.97 -0.10 -6.51
N MET A 69 -19.98 -1.43 -6.74
CA MET A 69 -19.44 -1.99 -7.98
C MET A 69 -20.21 -1.47 -9.21
N GLU A 70 -21.54 -1.38 -9.13
CA GLU A 70 -22.38 -0.83 -10.21
C GLU A 70 -21.97 0.60 -10.60
N TYR A 71 -21.63 1.44 -9.61
CA TYR A 71 -21.19 2.80 -9.89
C TYR A 71 -19.81 2.83 -10.56
N LEU A 72 -18.88 1.96 -10.13
CA LEU A 72 -17.54 1.87 -10.71
C LEU A 72 -17.51 1.26 -12.12
N ASP A 73 -18.60 0.62 -12.56
CA ASP A 73 -18.80 0.19 -13.95
C ASP A 73 -19.30 1.32 -14.87
N SER A 74 -19.65 2.48 -14.30
CA SER A 74 -20.05 3.65 -15.08
C SER A 74 -18.90 4.17 -15.96
N PRO A 75 -19.16 4.55 -17.23
CA PRO A 75 -18.14 5.11 -18.13
C PRO A 75 -17.61 6.48 -17.67
N HIS A 76 -18.24 7.11 -16.69
CA HIS A 76 -17.79 8.38 -16.11
C HIS A 76 -16.73 8.20 -15.03
N ILE A 77 -16.45 6.97 -14.62
CA ILE A 77 -15.45 6.68 -13.61
C ILE A 77 -14.08 6.50 -14.22
N ARG A 78 -13.11 7.19 -13.64
CA ARG A 78 -11.70 7.11 -14.02
C ARG A 78 -10.86 6.66 -12.85
N VAL A 79 -10.09 5.61 -13.07
CA VAL A 79 -9.14 5.07 -12.10
C VAL A 79 -7.75 5.36 -12.63
N TYR A 80 -6.86 5.84 -11.77
CA TYR A 80 -5.47 6.17 -12.09
C TYR A 80 -4.52 5.37 -11.21
N ILE A 81 -3.40 4.93 -11.77
CA ILE A 81 -2.27 4.37 -11.02
C ILE A 81 -1.13 5.38 -11.06
N HIS A 82 -0.60 5.75 -9.89
CA HIS A 82 0.61 6.56 -9.81
C HIS A 82 1.84 5.67 -9.84
N ALA A 83 2.73 5.94 -10.81
CA ALA A 83 4.04 5.33 -10.89
C ALA A 83 5.08 6.26 -10.26
N PRO A 84 5.53 6.00 -9.02
CA PRO A 84 6.41 6.92 -8.29
C PRO A 84 7.78 7.10 -8.95
N ALA A 85 8.22 6.14 -9.77
CA ALA A 85 9.50 6.20 -10.48
C ALA A 85 9.52 7.25 -11.61
N LYS A 86 8.35 7.56 -12.20
CA LYS A 86 8.23 8.50 -13.32
C LYS A 86 7.42 9.74 -12.97
N ASP A 87 6.83 9.75 -11.77
CA ASP A 87 5.82 10.73 -11.32
C ASP A 87 4.67 10.89 -12.34
N LEU A 88 4.24 9.78 -12.92
CA LEU A 88 3.17 9.74 -13.92
C LEU A 88 1.94 9.01 -13.38
N PHE A 89 0.77 9.49 -13.77
CA PHE A 89 -0.51 8.85 -13.51
C PHE A 89 -1.00 8.15 -14.78
N TYR A 90 -1.16 6.84 -14.71
CA TYR A 90 -1.69 6.03 -15.81
C TYR A 90 -3.18 5.81 -15.59
N GLU A 91 -4.01 6.19 -16.56
CA GLU A 91 -5.42 5.85 -16.54
C GLU A 91 -5.57 4.34 -16.74
N LEU A 92 -6.22 3.68 -15.79
CA LEU A 92 -6.53 2.26 -15.82
C LEU A 92 -7.82 2.10 -16.61
N GLU A 93 -7.66 2.09 -17.93
CA GLU A 93 -8.76 1.78 -18.84
C GLU A 93 -9.25 0.37 -18.56
N ALA A 94 -10.56 0.22 -18.39
CA ALA A 94 -11.18 -1.07 -18.55
C ALA A 94 -10.90 -1.50 -20.00
N ARG A 95 -9.94 -2.42 -20.20
CA ARG A 95 -9.97 -3.27 -21.38
C ARG A 95 -11.34 -3.92 -21.32
N ARG A 96 -12.34 -3.32 -22.00
CA ARG A 96 -13.53 -4.03 -22.46
C ARG A 96 -12.94 -5.28 -23.05
N ALA A 97 -13.10 -6.41 -22.36
CA ALA A 97 -12.69 -7.69 -22.85
C ALA A 97 -13.42 -7.82 -24.19
N ILE A 98 -12.66 -7.55 -25.25
CA ILE A 98 -12.86 -7.98 -26.62
C ILE A 98 -14.30 -7.81 -27.08
N ARG A 99 -14.55 -6.68 -27.76
CA ARG A 99 -15.64 -6.61 -28.72
C ARG A 99 -15.32 -7.59 -29.86
N ASP A 100 -15.88 -8.78 -29.81
CA ASP A 100 -16.19 -9.66 -30.95
C ASP A 100 -17.45 -10.42 -30.54
N ARG A 101 -18.62 -9.87 -30.86
CA ARG A 101 -19.48 -10.24 -32.00
C ARG A 101 -20.40 -11.42 -31.66
#